data_AF-A0A7Z9UAM0-F1
#
_entry.id   AF-A0A7Z9UAM0-F1
#
_cell.length_a   1.000
_cell.length_b   1.000
_cell.length_c   1.000
_cell.angle_alpha   90.00
_cell.angle_beta   90.00
_cell.angle_gamma   90.00
#
_symmetry.space_group_name_H-M   'P 1'
#
loop_
_entity.id
_entity.type
_entity.pdbx_description
1 polymer ?
#
loop_
_entity_poly.entity_id
_entity_poly.type
_entity_poly.pdbx_seq_one_letter_code
_entity_poly.pdbx_strand_id
1 'polypeptide(L)'
;MKMEDKAFRIVKEFDAVTIAMSSSPGIWEIVEGALPYQGDGWKALSSNAFYWTDTLDLHGITRQERTLFFSNNMLQRPWPYLTSVTPPPAGLGYTIIDQMVVSDIPLDAPDSTSSPWSQTAGYSDTKDDYMSVKLGQGFLASSTDSSPKALPILDSWSFGGNDPTASNRLYLYRWIHILDVTATPFIAGEQIGFPSYRYVGSGISTTEPDLVWIMRLRRSFEEVRVNN
;
A
#
# COMPACT_ATOMS: atom_id res chain seq x y z
N MET A 1 -40.58 -0.05 4.90
CA MET A 1 -39.66 -1.20 4.83
C MET A 1 -38.58 -0.96 5.88
N LYS A 2 -38.30 -1.89 6.81
CA LYS A 2 -37.25 -1.68 7.82
C LYS A 2 -35.89 -1.85 7.14
N MET A 3 -35.01 -0.86 7.24
CA MET A 3 -33.62 -1.00 6.83
C MET A 3 -32.97 -2.07 7.71
N GLU A 4 -32.41 -3.11 7.10
CA GLU A 4 -31.74 -4.20 7.81
C GLU A 4 -30.22 -4.03 7.67
N ASP A 5 -29.61 -3.52 8.73
CA ASP A 5 -28.17 -3.41 8.85
C ASP A 5 -27.54 -4.81 8.93
N LYS A 6 -26.57 -5.10 8.07
CA LYS A 6 -25.81 -6.35 8.12
C LYS A 6 -24.35 -6.06 8.35
N ALA A 7 -23.79 -6.64 9.41
CA ALA A 7 -22.36 -6.57 9.67
C ALA A 7 -21.58 -7.27 8.56
N PHE A 8 -20.41 -6.74 8.22
CA PHE A 8 -19.47 -7.38 7.30
C PHE A 8 -18.05 -7.33 7.85
N ARG A 9 -17.23 -8.27 7.37
CA ARG A 9 -15.80 -8.29 7.59
C ARG A 9 -15.12 -8.75 6.30
N ILE A 10 -14.17 -7.96 5.84
CA ILE A 10 -13.32 -8.25 4.68
C ILE A 10 -11.88 -8.38 5.12
N VAL A 11 -11.16 -9.31 4.51
CA VAL A 11 -9.75 -9.58 4.78
C VAL A 11 -9.04 -9.80 3.46
N LYS A 12 -7.90 -9.15 3.26
CA LYS A 12 -7.05 -9.32 2.09
C LYS A 12 -5.59 -9.20 2.49
N GLU A 13 -4.73 -9.99 1.85
CA GLU A 13 -3.29 -9.96 2.06
C GLU A 13 -2.62 -9.16 0.93
N PHE A 14 -1.63 -8.33 1.30
CA PHE A 14 -0.62 -7.77 0.44
C PHE A 14 0.58 -8.70 0.47
N ASP A 15 1.06 -9.08 -0.70
CA ASP A 15 2.12 -10.05 -0.78
C ASP A 15 3.44 -9.50 -0.26
N ALA A 16 4.27 -10.42 0.27
CA ALA A 16 5.66 -10.15 0.58
C ALA A 16 6.48 -10.00 -0.71
N VAL A 17 7.65 -9.35 -0.60
CA VAL A 17 8.62 -9.27 -1.69
C VAL A 17 10.03 -9.22 -1.12
N THR A 18 10.95 -9.87 -1.82
CA THR A 18 12.38 -9.69 -1.56
C THR A 18 12.98 -8.92 -2.72
N ILE A 19 13.70 -7.85 -2.39
CA ILE A 19 14.36 -6.97 -3.35
C ILE A 19 15.86 -7.05 -3.09
N ALA A 20 16.66 -7.24 -4.14
CA ALA A 20 18.12 -7.32 -4.03
C ALA A 20 18.81 -6.19 -4.75
N MET A 21 19.92 -5.74 -4.17
CA MET A 21 20.83 -4.82 -4.80
C MET A 21 21.59 -5.56 -5.92
N SER A 22 21.55 -5.00 -7.12
CA SER A 22 22.28 -5.52 -8.26
C SER A 22 23.80 -5.36 -8.10
N SER A 23 24.56 -5.74 -9.12
CA SER A 23 26.01 -5.52 -9.19
C SER A 23 26.41 -4.04 -9.29
N SER A 24 25.46 -3.14 -9.57
CA SER A 24 25.68 -1.70 -9.68
C SER A 24 25.05 -0.93 -8.51
N PRO A 25 25.71 0.13 -8.01
CA PRO A 25 25.17 0.91 -6.91
C PRO A 25 23.83 1.53 -7.27
N GLY A 26 22.87 1.39 -6.37
CA GLY A 26 21.57 2.01 -6.46
C GLY A 26 20.56 1.42 -7.42
N ILE A 27 20.87 0.26 -7.98
CA ILE A 27 19.94 -0.52 -8.78
C ILE A 27 19.49 -1.71 -7.94
N TRP A 28 18.19 -1.77 -7.69
CA TRP A 28 17.51 -2.82 -6.97
C TRP A 28 16.57 -3.58 -7.90
N GLU A 29 16.47 -4.88 -7.69
CA GLU A 29 15.71 -5.79 -8.55
C GLU A 29 14.87 -6.72 -7.68
N ILE A 30 13.68 -7.07 -8.15
CA ILE A 30 12.84 -8.07 -7.49
C ILE A 30 13.51 -9.43 -7.64
N VAL A 31 13.71 -10.14 -6.53
CA VAL A 31 14.32 -11.48 -6.54
C VAL A 31 13.23 -12.53 -6.64
N GLU A 32 13.20 -13.25 -7.75
CA GLU A 32 12.27 -14.36 -7.90
C GLU A 32 12.69 -15.56 -7.04
N GLY A 33 11.72 -16.15 -6.32
CA GLY A 33 11.93 -17.36 -5.52
C GLY A 33 12.72 -17.20 -4.22
N ALA A 34 13.07 -15.98 -3.81
CA ALA A 34 13.67 -15.74 -2.50
C ALA A 34 12.63 -15.76 -1.37
N LEU A 35 13.06 -16.12 -0.16
CA LEU A 35 12.25 -16.00 1.05
C LEU A 35 12.33 -14.56 1.61
N PRO A 36 11.25 -13.99 2.17
CA PRO A 36 9.89 -14.54 2.20
C PRO A 36 9.20 -14.42 0.84
N TYR A 37 8.65 -15.55 0.36
CA TYR A 37 7.83 -15.77 -0.83
C TYR A 37 7.40 -14.52 -1.62
N GLN A 38 7.84 -14.43 -2.88
CA GLN A 38 7.27 -13.47 -3.84
C GLN A 38 5.84 -13.88 -4.17
N GLY A 39 4.87 -13.03 -3.84
CA GLY A 39 3.53 -13.17 -4.40
C GLY A 39 3.39 -12.50 -5.77
N ASP A 40 2.34 -12.87 -6.50
CA ASP A 40 2.07 -12.35 -7.83
C ASP A 40 1.72 -10.86 -7.78
N GLY A 41 2.07 -10.10 -8.83
CA GLY A 41 1.60 -8.71 -8.99
C GLY A 41 2.61 -7.60 -8.67
N TRP A 42 3.80 -7.94 -8.19
CA TRP A 42 4.90 -6.97 -8.05
C TRP A 42 5.48 -6.56 -9.40
N LYS A 43 5.74 -5.26 -9.58
CA LYS A 43 6.36 -4.65 -10.76
C LYS A 43 7.41 -3.64 -10.32
N ALA A 44 8.56 -3.62 -10.99
CA ALA A 44 9.52 -2.53 -10.85
C ALA A 44 9.04 -1.34 -11.69
N LEU A 45 8.93 -0.16 -11.05
CA LEU A 45 8.65 1.11 -11.73
C LEU A 45 9.95 1.81 -12.16
N SER A 46 10.99 1.67 -11.33
CA SER A 46 12.33 2.19 -11.56
C SER A 46 13.36 1.25 -10.92
N SER A 47 14.63 1.67 -10.90
CA SER A 47 15.71 0.95 -10.22
C SER A 47 15.61 0.97 -8.69
N ASN A 48 14.68 1.74 -8.11
CA ASN A 48 14.53 1.87 -6.66
C ASN A 48 13.07 2.01 -6.19
N ALA A 49 12.11 1.91 -7.12
CA ALA A 49 10.68 1.99 -6.83
C ALA A 49 9.97 0.74 -7.35
N PHE A 50 9.14 0.15 -6.48
CA PHE A 50 8.40 -1.07 -6.74
C PHE A 50 6.94 -0.89 -6.37
N TYR A 51 6.08 -1.60 -7.07
CA TYR A 51 4.65 -1.46 -6.95
C TYR A 51 3.96 -2.81 -7.01
N TRP A 52 2.99 -3.01 -6.13
CA TRP A 52 2.07 -4.14 -6.12
C TRP A 52 0.63 -3.66 -6.16
N THR A 53 -0.20 -4.39 -6.90
CA THR A 53 -1.62 -4.09 -7.01
C THR A 53 -2.47 -5.33 -6.99
N ASP A 54 -3.62 -5.21 -6.33
CA ASP A 54 -4.67 -6.20 -6.38
C ASP A 54 -6.04 -5.54 -6.15
N THR A 55 -7.09 -6.31 -6.31
CA THR A 55 -8.47 -5.87 -6.11
C THR A 55 -9.20 -6.81 -5.16
N LEU A 56 -10.13 -6.23 -4.41
CA LEU A 56 -11.05 -6.98 -3.56
C LEU A 56 -12.48 -6.73 -4.04
N ASP A 57 -13.14 -7.81 -4.41
CA ASP A 57 -14.53 -7.79 -4.87
C ASP A 57 -15.49 -7.62 -3.69
N LEU A 58 -16.37 -6.62 -3.78
CA LEU A 58 -17.43 -6.34 -2.81
C LEU A 58 -18.84 -6.63 -3.37
N HIS A 59 -18.97 -7.12 -4.60
CA HIS A 59 -20.27 -7.35 -5.26
C HIS A 59 -21.24 -8.20 -4.43
N GLY A 60 -20.73 -9.14 -3.64
CA GLY A 60 -21.55 -9.97 -2.74
C GLY A 60 -22.18 -9.18 -1.59
N ILE A 61 -21.53 -8.11 -1.13
CA ILE A 61 -21.92 -7.32 0.05
C ILE A 61 -22.70 -6.07 -0.38
N THR A 62 -22.33 -5.44 -1.49
CA THR A 62 -23.02 -4.25 -2.04
C THR A 62 -24.30 -4.60 -2.81
N ARG A 63 -24.62 -5.89 -2.97
CA ARG A 63 -25.84 -6.36 -3.62
C ARG A 63 -27.07 -5.73 -2.93
N GLN A 64 -28.07 -5.36 -3.72
CA GLN A 64 -29.31 -4.70 -3.26
C GLN A 64 -29.07 -3.27 -2.73
N GLU A 65 -28.27 -2.47 -3.44
CA GLU A 65 -28.12 -1.03 -3.18
C GLU A 65 -27.62 -0.73 -1.75
N ARG A 66 -26.71 -1.57 -1.27
CA ARG A 66 -26.13 -1.44 0.06
C ARG A 66 -24.88 -0.57 0.00
N THR A 67 -24.82 0.41 0.90
CA THR A 67 -23.62 1.20 1.18
C THR A 67 -22.85 0.55 2.32
N LEU A 68 -21.52 0.49 2.18
CA LEU A 68 -20.62 -0.02 3.20
C LEU A 68 -20.11 1.13 4.07
N PHE A 69 -20.33 1.00 5.38
CA PHE A 69 -19.81 1.89 6.40
C PHE A 69 -18.76 1.15 7.20
N PHE A 70 -17.50 1.51 7.00
CA PHE A 70 -16.38 0.93 7.72
C PHE A 70 -16.31 1.52 9.13
N SER A 71 -16.47 0.67 10.14
CA SER A 71 -16.29 1.06 11.54
C SER A 71 -14.85 0.92 12.00
N ASN A 72 -14.09 0.00 11.39
CA ASN A 72 -12.70 -0.23 11.71
C ASN A 72 -11.96 -0.76 10.47
N ASN A 73 -10.81 -0.15 10.18
CA ASN A 73 -9.88 -0.55 9.14
C ASN A 73 -8.48 -0.60 9.75
N MET A 74 -7.79 -1.72 9.56
CA MET A 74 -6.42 -1.87 10.05
C MET A 74 -5.56 -2.67 9.08
N LEU A 75 -4.26 -2.40 9.13
CA LEU A 75 -3.23 -3.25 8.54
C LEU A 75 -2.50 -3.98 9.66
N GLN A 76 -2.30 -5.28 9.46
CA GLN A 76 -1.56 -6.14 10.36
C GLN A 76 -0.32 -6.66 9.65
N ARG A 77 0.80 -6.71 10.36
CA ARG A 77 2.07 -7.19 9.81
C ARG A 77 2.64 -8.30 10.71
N PRO A 78 3.14 -9.41 10.14
CA PRO A 78 3.62 -10.53 10.93
C PRO A 78 5.09 -10.40 11.39
N TRP A 79 5.95 -9.71 10.63
CA TRP A 79 7.41 -9.68 10.84
C TRP A 79 8.02 -8.30 10.53
N PRO A 80 9.24 -7.98 10.98
CA PRO A 80 9.93 -6.74 10.60
C PRO A 80 10.47 -6.80 9.16
N TYR A 81 10.97 -5.68 8.65
CA TYR A 81 11.82 -5.67 7.44
C TYR A 81 13.15 -6.33 7.76
N LEU A 82 13.59 -7.26 6.91
CA LEU A 82 14.83 -8.02 7.12
C LEU A 82 15.88 -7.67 6.08
N THR A 83 17.16 -7.64 6.47
CA THR A 83 18.29 -7.52 5.53
C THR A 83 19.19 -8.76 5.60
N SER A 84 19.80 -9.15 4.48
CA SER A 84 20.77 -10.25 4.40
C SER A 84 22.20 -9.86 4.80
N VAL A 85 22.49 -8.57 5.02
CA VAL A 85 23.85 -8.10 5.33
C VAL A 85 24.33 -8.62 6.69
N THR A 86 25.55 -9.17 6.70
CA THR A 86 26.17 -9.81 7.88
C THR A 86 27.68 -9.50 7.97
N PRO A 87 28.16 -8.30 7.61
CA PRO A 87 28.71 -7.37 8.63
C PRO A 87 28.56 -5.87 8.22
N PRO A 88 28.75 -4.89 9.13
CA PRO A 88 28.51 -3.48 8.81
C PRO A 88 29.61 -2.90 7.92
N PRO A 89 29.31 -2.40 6.71
CA PRO A 89 30.18 -1.42 6.10
C PRO A 89 29.82 -0.10 6.77
N ALA A 90 30.73 0.42 7.58
CA ALA A 90 30.61 1.78 8.10
C ALA A 90 30.36 2.72 6.91
N GLY A 91 29.21 3.41 6.92
CA GLY A 91 28.80 4.34 5.86
C GLY A 91 27.75 3.83 4.88
N LEU A 92 27.22 2.61 5.04
CA LEU A 92 26.04 2.16 4.31
C LEU A 92 24.73 2.41 5.05
N GLY A 93 23.97 3.38 4.55
CA GLY A 93 22.59 3.58 4.96
C GLY A 93 21.72 3.71 3.72
N TYR A 94 20.68 2.90 3.63
CA TYR A 94 19.52 3.20 2.79
C TYR A 94 18.31 3.42 3.69
N THR A 95 17.35 4.14 3.13
CA THR A 95 16.06 4.36 3.78
C THR A 95 14.98 3.76 2.89
N ILE A 96 14.03 3.09 3.51
CA ILE A 96 12.90 2.44 2.85
C ILE A 96 11.65 3.22 3.22
N ILE A 97 10.84 3.51 2.21
CA ILE A 97 9.45 3.95 2.37
C ILE A 97 8.56 2.82 1.84
N ASP A 98 7.70 2.27 2.68
CA ASP A 98 6.69 1.26 2.34
C ASP A 98 5.31 1.84 2.63
N GLN A 99 4.51 2.05 1.59
CA GLN A 99 3.19 2.67 1.65
C GLN A 99 2.14 1.71 1.13
N MET A 100 1.06 1.53 1.88
CA MET A 100 -0.09 0.72 1.51
C MET A 100 -1.34 1.59 1.45
N VAL A 101 -2.14 1.42 0.41
CA VAL A 101 -3.38 2.16 0.21
C VAL A 101 -4.51 1.23 -0.21
N VAL A 102 -5.67 1.42 0.40
CA VAL A 102 -6.94 0.81 0.05
C VAL A 102 -7.88 1.92 -0.39
N SER A 103 -8.31 1.88 -1.64
CA SER A 103 -9.17 2.89 -2.27
C SER A 103 -10.41 2.24 -2.86
N ASP A 104 -11.51 2.99 -2.97
CA ASP A 104 -12.72 2.54 -3.69
C ASP A 104 -12.73 2.91 -5.17
N ILE A 105 -11.75 3.71 -5.61
CA ILE A 105 -11.46 4.04 -7.01
C ILE A 105 -10.08 3.51 -7.40
N PRO A 106 -9.85 3.19 -8.68
CA PRO A 106 -8.50 2.98 -9.19
C PRO A 106 -7.67 4.26 -9.02
N LEU A 107 -6.56 4.13 -8.31
CA LEU A 107 -5.48 5.10 -8.29
C LEU A 107 -4.55 4.80 -9.46
N ASP A 108 -3.99 5.85 -10.04
CA ASP A 108 -2.96 5.71 -11.06
C ASP A 108 -1.70 5.06 -10.46
N ALA A 109 -1.02 4.25 -11.28
CA ALA A 109 0.31 3.81 -10.91
C ALA A 109 1.21 5.05 -10.73
N PRO A 110 2.00 5.14 -9.64
CA PRO A 110 2.94 6.23 -9.49
C PRO A 110 3.94 6.18 -10.64
N ASP A 111 4.26 7.35 -11.17
CA ASP A 111 5.37 7.46 -12.12
C ASP A 111 6.69 7.21 -11.35
N SER A 112 7.62 6.52 -12.00
CA SER A 112 9.02 6.37 -11.60
C SER A 112 9.71 7.67 -11.15
N THR A 113 9.21 8.83 -11.60
CA THR A 113 9.72 10.17 -11.26
C THR A 113 8.98 10.85 -10.11
N SER A 114 7.87 10.29 -9.66
CA SER A 114 7.04 10.88 -8.61
C SER A 114 7.68 10.72 -7.23
N SER A 115 7.59 11.77 -6.42
CA SER A 115 8.05 11.75 -5.04
C SER A 115 7.40 10.58 -4.29
N PRO A 116 8.13 9.84 -3.43
CA PRO A 116 7.51 8.82 -2.58
C PRO A 116 6.42 9.42 -1.67
N TRP A 117 6.42 10.73 -1.46
CA TRP A 117 5.44 11.45 -0.67
C TRP A 117 4.18 11.86 -1.45
N SER A 118 4.17 11.76 -2.79
CA SER A 118 3.01 12.18 -3.59
C SER A 118 1.85 11.17 -3.59
N GLN A 119 2.02 10.04 -2.90
CA GLN A 119 1.07 8.93 -2.82
C GLN A 119 0.18 8.99 -1.56
N THR A 120 0.39 9.97 -0.67
CA THR A 120 -0.46 10.21 0.50
C THR A 120 -1.68 11.05 0.14
N ALA A 121 -2.76 10.42 -0.34
CA ALA A 121 -3.98 11.12 -0.76
C ALA A 121 -4.49 12.13 0.29
N GLY A 122 -4.94 13.30 -0.17
CA GLY A 122 -5.47 14.38 0.68
C GLY A 122 -4.48 15.46 1.11
N TYR A 123 -3.21 15.37 0.67
CA TYR A 123 -2.18 16.35 1.00
C TYR A 123 -1.85 17.25 -0.20
N SER A 124 -1.21 18.40 0.05
CA SER A 124 -1.00 19.47 -0.95
C SER A 124 -0.30 19.02 -2.24
N ASP A 125 0.53 18.00 -2.14
CA ASP A 125 1.37 17.51 -3.24
C ASP A 125 0.80 16.22 -3.87
N THR A 126 -0.46 15.90 -3.58
CA THR A 126 -1.12 14.68 -4.06
C THR A 126 -2.28 15.00 -4.97
N LYS A 127 -2.43 14.20 -6.03
CA LYS A 127 -3.53 14.33 -6.99
C LYS A 127 -4.82 13.65 -6.51
N ASP A 128 -4.68 12.67 -5.62
CA ASP A 128 -5.77 11.82 -5.18
C ASP A 128 -6.48 12.43 -3.97
N ASP A 129 -7.82 12.39 -4.00
CA ASP A 129 -8.66 12.87 -2.90
C ASP A 129 -8.69 11.85 -1.75
N TYR A 130 -8.61 12.35 -0.51
CA TYR A 130 -8.65 11.53 0.69
C TYR A 130 -9.99 10.82 0.88
N MET A 131 -11.08 11.36 0.30
CA MET A 131 -12.43 10.79 0.37
C MET A 131 -12.56 9.43 -0.34
N SER A 132 -11.69 9.17 -1.30
CA SER A 132 -11.63 7.91 -2.06
C SER A 132 -10.83 6.84 -1.31
N VAL A 133 -9.84 7.26 -0.52
CA VAL A 133 -8.97 6.37 0.26
C VAL A 133 -9.64 5.95 1.57
N LYS A 134 -9.87 4.64 1.72
CA LYS A 134 -10.46 4.04 2.93
C LYS A 134 -9.44 3.83 4.03
N LEU A 135 -8.21 3.52 3.64
CA LEU A 135 -7.08 3.39 4.54
C LEU A 135 -5.79 3.58 3.75
N GLY A 136 -4.95 4.49 4.20
CA GLY A 136 -3.56 4.61 3.79
C GLY A 136 -2.65 4.48 5.00
N GLN A 137 -1.55 3.75 4.88
CA GLN A 137 -0.53 3.67 5.92
C GLN A 137 0.85 3.61 5.29
N GLY A 138 1.78 4.39 5.83
CA GLY A 138 3.17 4.37 5.40
C GLY A 138 4.12 4.12 6.56
N PHE A 139 5.27 3.54 6.22
CA PHE A 139 6.36 3.24 7.13
C PHE A 139 7.68 3.71 6.54
N LEU A 140 8.49 4.35 7.38
CA LEU A 140 9.89 4.67 7.09
C LEU A 140 10.76 3.72 7.91
N ALA A 141 11.67 3.00 7.27
CA ALA A 141 12.67 2.16 7.93
C ALA A 141 14.05 2.46 7.36
N SER A 142 15.13 2.24 8.11
CA SER A 142 16.47 2.55 7.62
C SER A 142 17.50 1.53 8.08
N SER A 143 18.49 1.26 7.24
CA SER A 143 19.70 0.55 7.65
C SER A 143 20.66 1.53 8.32
N THR A 144 20.96 1.30 9.61
CA THR A 144 21.98 2.06 10.32
C THR A 144 23.36 1.41 10.16
N ASP A 145 24.42 2.17 10.44
CA ASP A 145 25.84 1.76 10.42
C ASP A 145 26.19 0.52 11.26
N SER A 146 25.28 0.09 12.15
CA SER A 146 25.38 -1.05 13.06
C SER A 146 24.37 -2.16 12.71
N SER A 147 23.90 -2.17 11.46
CA SER A 147 22.77 -2.93 10.90
C SER A 147 22.38 -4.21 11.66
N PRO A 148 21.25 -4.19 12.38
CA PRO A 148 20.59 -5.41 12.80
C PRO A 148 20.01 -6.12 11.57
N LYS A 149 19.90 -7.46 11.61
CA LYS A 149 19.16 -8.24 10.59
C LYS A 149 17.73 -7.76 10.37
N ALA A 150 17.18 -6.99 11.31
CA ALA A 150 15.88 -6.34 11.22
C ALA A 150 16.06 -4.82 11.18
N LEU A 151 15.44 -4.15 10.22
CA LEU A 151 15.54 -2.70 10.08
C LEU A 151 14.62 -1.98 11.08
N PRO A 152 15.12 -1.00 11.86
CA PRO A 152 14.28 -0.18 12.72
C PRO A 152 13.31 0.68 11.90
N ILE A 153 12.09 0.81 12.39
CA ILE A 153 11.13 1.79 11.88
C ILE A 153 11.50 3.15 12.48
N LEU A 154 11.73 4.13 11.63
CA LEU A 154 11.99 5.52 11.99
C LEU A 154 10.70 6.33 12.14
N ASP A 155 9.71 6.03 11.30
CA ASP A 155 8.43 6.73 11.28
C ASP A 155 7.30 5.84 10.77
N SER A 156 6.07 6.14 11.17
CA SER A 156 4.86 5.52 10.64
C SER A 156 3.73 6.54 10.64
N TRP A 157 3.01 6.63 9.52
CA TRP A 157 1.89 7.55 9.35
C TRP A 157 0.69 6.85 8.74
N SER A 158 -0.47 7.46 8.87
CA SER A 158 -1.74 6.97 8.32
C SER A 158 -2.55 8.11 7.73
N PHE A 159 -3.32 7.82 6.69
CA PHE A 159 -4.16 8.77 5.98
C PHE A 159 -5.42 8.08 5.41
N GLY A 160 -6.36 8.87 4.89
CA GLY A 160 -7.64 8.40 4.34
C GLY A 160 -8.85 8.85 5.16
N GLY A 161 -9.97 9.05 4.46
CA GLY A 161 -11.22 9.55 5.05
C GLY A 161 -12.10 8.48 5.67
N ASN A 162 -11.87 7.21 5.32
CA ASN A 162 -12.73 6.09 5.73
C ASN A 162 -14.22 6.31 5.34
N ASP A 163 -14.47 7.07 4.27
CA ASP A 163 -15.81 7.45 3.88
C ASP A 163 -16.64 6.26 3.40
N PRO A 164 -17.95 6.25 3.68
CA PRO A 164 -18.83 5.18 3.23
C PRO A 164 -18.81 5.07 1.70
N THR A 165 -18.77 3.83 1.22
CA THR A 165 -18.67 3.55 -0.21
C THR A 165 -19.80 2.66 -0.69
N ALA A 166 -20.32 2.99 -1.87
CA ALA A 166 -21.23 2.15 -2.65
C ALA A 166 -20.48 1.42 -3.78
N SER A 167 -19.15 1.53 -3.84
CA SER A 167 -18.34 0.88 -4.87
C SER A 167 -18.37 -0.64 -4.71
N ASN A 168 -18.42 -1.32 -5.85
CA ASN A 168 -18.45 -2.76 -5.92
C ASN A 168 -17.08 -3.42 -5.75
N ARG A 169 -16.02 -2.62 -5.65
CA ARG A 169 -14.64 -3.11 -5.59
C ARG A 169 -13.79 -2.15 -4.77
N LEU A 170 -12.85 -2.71 -4.02
CA LEU A 170 -11.72 -1.97 -3.48
C LEU A 170 -10.47 -2.30 -4.28
N TYR A 171 -9.63 -1.30 -4.44
CA TYR A 171 -8.32 -1.41 -5.07
C TYR A 171 -7.27 -1.30 -3.98
N LEU A 172 -6.32 -2.24 -3.99
CA LEU A 172 -5.24 -2.33 -3.04
C LEU A 172 -3.94 -2.01 -3.77
N TYR A 173 -3.17 -1.11 -3.18
CA TYR A 173 -1.90 -0.62 -3.69
C TYR A 173 -0.86 -0.77 -2.61
N ARG A 174 0.34 -1.21 -2.98
CA ARG A 174 1.51 -1.12 -2.13
C ARG A 174 2.70 -0.62 -2.93
N TRP A 175 3.36 0.40 -2.40
CA TRP A 175 4.49 1.06 -3.02
C TRP A 175 5.69 0.98 -2.10
N ILE A 176 6.82 0.60 -2.68
CA ILE A 176 8.10 0.54 -1.99
C ILE A 176 9.05 1.47 -2.72
N HIS A 177 9.69 2.37 -1.97
CA HIS A 177 10.77 3.22 -2.45
C HIS A 177 12.00 2.99 -1.59
N ILE A 178 13.15 2.82 -2.24
CA ILE A 178 14.45 2.72 -1.59
C ILE A 178 15.23 4.01 -1.90
N LEU A 179 15.48 4.79 -0.86
CA LEU A 179 16.20 6.06 -0.89
C LEU A 179 17.67 5.87 -0.50
N ASP A 180 18.48 6.89 -0.82
CA ASP A 180 19.92 6.97 -0.49
C ASP A 180 20.77 5.86 -1.13
N VAL A 181 20.43 5.56 -2.38
CA VAL A 181 20.96 4.47 -3.20
C VAL A 181 22.41 4.64 -3.69
N THR A 182 23.04 5.80 -3.46
CA THR A 182 24.37 6.14 -4.00
C THR A 182 25.51 6.03 -2.98
N ALA A 183 25.23 5.60 -1.74
CA ALA A 183 26.26 5.50 -0.71
C ALA A 183 27.26 4.36 -1.03
N THR A 184 28.49 4.72 -1.36
CA THR A 184 29.64 3.79 -1.33
C THR A 184 30.14 3.67 0.11
N PRO A 185 30.47 2.47 0.61
CA PRO A 185 30.71 1.22 -0.15
C PRO A 185 29.51 0.26 -0.16
N PHE A 186 28.95 -0.14 -1.32
CA PHE A 186 27.77 -1.02 -1.39
C PHE A 186 28.07 -2.53 -1.43
N ILE A 187 27.09 -3.36 -1.04
CA ILE A 187 27.17 -4.82 -1.09
C ILE A 187 26.26 -5.34 -2.21
N ALA A 188 26.86 -5.78 -3.32
CA ALA A 188 26.13 -6.46 -4.39
C ALA A 188 25.47 -7.74 -3.84
N GLY A 189 24.20 -7.95 -4.18
CA GLY A 189 23.41 -9.09 -3.70
C GLY A 189 22.86 -8.93 -2.28
N GLU A 190 23.00 -7.76 -1.64
CA GLU A 190 22.22 -7.45 -0.44
C GLU A 190 20.73 -7.61 -0.74
N GLN A 191 20.01 -8.30 0.14
CA GLN A 191 18.59 -8.55 0.00
C GLN A 191 17.84 -7.88 1.14
N ILE A 192 16.73 -7.24 0.80
CA ILE A 192 15.76 -6.68 1.73
C ILE A 192 14.48 -7.48 1.59
N GLY A 193 14.08 -8.14 2.67
CA GLY A 193 12.80 -8.83 2.80
C GLY A 193 11.72 -7.88 3.31
N PHE A 194 10.74 -7.62 2.48
CA PHE A 194 9.53 -6.88 2.83
C PHE A 194 8.44 -7.87 3.24
N PRO A 195 7.91 -7.75 4.48
CA PRO A 195 6.90 -8.68 4.97
C PRO A 195 5.57 -8.51 4.22
N SER A 196 4.73 -9.54 4.27
CA SER A 196 3.33 -9.41 3.84
C SER A 196 2.54 -8.56 4.83
N TYR A 197 1.43 -7.99 4.37
CA TYR A 197 0.50 -7.25 5.21
C TYR A 197 -0.90 -7.79 5.06
N ARG A 198 -1.72 -7.70 6.10
CA ARG A 198 -3.13 -8.08 6.05
C ARG A 198 -4.00 -6.86 6.30
N TYR A 199 -4.77 -6.47 5.30
CA TYR A 199 -5.88 -5.54 5.48
C TYR A 199 -7.06 -6.27 6.11
N VAL A 200 -7.62 -5.67 7.16
CA VAL A 200 -8.86 -6.09 7.79
C VAL A 200 -9.78 -4.89 7.85
N GLY A 201 -10.88 -4.96 7.11
CA GLY A 201 -11.96 -3.98 7.16
C GLY A 201 -13.21 -4.61 7.79
N SER A 202 -13.82 -3.92 8.73
CA SER A 202 -15.09 -4.34 9.33
C SER A 202 -16.05 -3.17 9.44
N GLY A 203 -17.34 -3.48 9.38
CA GLY A 203 -18.34 -2.43 9.32
C GLY A 203 -19.76 -2.95 9.25
N ILE A 204 -20.67 -2.05 8.89
CA ILE A 204 -22.07 -2.34 8.62
C ILE A 204 -22.40 -2.00 7.17
N SER A 205 -23.21 -2.85 6.55
CA SER A 205 -23.84 -2.59 5.26
C SER A 205 -25.30 -2.25 5.51
N THR A 206 -25.75 -1.12 4.99
CA THR A 206 -27.15 -0.69 5.12
C THR A 206 -27.65 -0.09 3.81
N THR A 207 -28.96 -0.12 3.64
CA THR A 207 -29.64 0.49 2.50
C THR A 207 -29.85 1.97 2.80
N GLU A 208 -29.28 2.86 1.99
CA GLU A 208 -29.53 4.30 2.07
C GLU A 208 -30.70 4.70 1.15
N PRO A 209 -31.32 5.88 1.33
CA PRO A 209 -32.26 6.43 0.35
C PRO A 209 -31.62 6.57 -1.03
N ASP A 210 -32.37 6.26 -2.10
CA ASP A 210 -31.88 6.18 -3.49
C ASP A 210 -31.03 7.36 -3.92
N LEU A 211 -31.45 8.59 -3.56
CA LEU A 211 -30.72 9.81 -3.93
C LEU A 211 -29.30 9.83 -3.34
N VAL A 212 -29.15 9.44 -2.07
CA VAL A 212 -27.85 9.42 -1.38
C VAL A 212 -26.96 8.34 -1.98
N TRP A 213 -27.53 7.16 -2.24
CA TRP A 213 -26.81 6.05 -2.86
C TRP A 213 -26.32 6.41 -4.27
N ILE A 214 -27.18 7.01 -5.11
CA ILE A 214 -26.82 7.47 -6.45
C ILE A 214 -25.72 8.55 -6.39
N MET A 215 -25.80 9.49 -5.43
CA MET A 215 -24.76 10.52 -5.26
C MET A 215 -23.40 9.91 -4.92
N ARG A 216 -23.36 8.87 -4.06
CA ARG A 216 -22.11 8.16 -3.74
C ARG A 216 -21.53 7.43 -4.94
N LEU A 217 -22.36 6.70 -5.69
CA LEU A 217 -21.93 6.03 -6.92
C LEU A 217 -21.41 7.02 -7.96
N ARG A 218 -22.12 8.13 -8.14
CA ARG A 218 -21.71 9.19 -9.05
C ARG A 218 -20.34 9.74 -8.67
N ARG A 219 -20.10 10.01 -7.38
CA ARG A 219 -18.80 10.47 -6.88
C ARG A 219 -17.68 9.50 -7.27
N SER A 220 -17.84 8.22 -6.93
CA SER A 220 -16.84 7.20 -7.28
C SER A 220 -16.61 7.08 -8.79
N PHE A 221 -17.60 7.39 -9.63
CA PHE A 221 -17.45 7.37 -11.08
C PHE A 221 -16.79 8.63 -11.64
N GLU A 222 -17.13 9.81 -11.11
CA GLU A 222 -16.54 11.08 -11.55
C GLU A 222 -15.05 11.17 -11.22
N GLU A 223 -14.63 10.69 -10.06
CA GLU A 223 -13.21 10.65 -9.66
C GLU A 223 -12.38 9.76 -10.61
N VAL A 224 -12.93 8.62 -11.04
CA VAL A 224 -12.26 7.75 -12.04
C VAL A 224 -12.07 8.45 -13.38
N ARG A 225 -13.01 9.32 -13.78
CA ARG A 225 -12.92 10.04 -15.04
C ARG A 225 -11.86 11.14 -15.01
N VAL A 226 -11.59 11.75 -13.86
CA VAL A 226 -10.58 12.80 -13.72
C VAL A 226 -9.15 12.22 -13.77
N ASN A 227 -8.99 10.97 -13.34
CA ASN A 227 -7.69 10.29 -13.29
C ASN A 227 -7.27 9.61 -14.62
N ASN A 228 -8.13 9.57 -15.65
CA ASN A 228 -7.79 9.05 -16.99
C ASN A 228 -7.68 10.17 -18.03
#